data_AF-A0A1G5T932-F1
#
_entry.id   AF-A0A1G5T932-F1
#
_cell.length_a   1.000
_cell.length_b   1.000
_cell.length_c   1.000
_cell.angle_alpha   90.00
_cell.angle_beta   90.00
_cell.angle_gamma   90.00
#
_symmetry.space_group_name_H-M   'P 1'
#
loop_
_entity.id
_entity.type
_entity.pdbx_description
1 polymer ?
#
loop_
_entity_poly.entity_id
_entity_poly.type
_entity_poly.pdbx_seq_one_letter_code
_entity_poly.pdbx_strand_id
1 'polypeptide(L)'
;MARPATGREFVEAAKEKIASAKTVEALRAAQALLLPLEFGLSLEQTAVIIGLSKSRTGKLRTRFQRIEAGAEQVKTKKGLRNHARMSLDEEVQFLAPFVTQAQATGVLPIHELKAELERCVGGSVSTSTVYQLLRRHGWSKLAHHVKTDATAVHPPQRTGQKKNNPEA
;
A
#
# COMPACT_ATOMS: atom_id res chain seq x y z
N MET A 1 21.61 0.12 -31.80
CA MET A 1 20.33 0.77 -32.17
C MET A 1 19.52 1.03 -30.92
N ALA A 2 19.10 2.28 -30.67
CA ALA A 2 18.19 2.57 -29.57
C ALA A 2 16.79 2.05 -29.91
N ARG A 3 16.18 1.27 -29.00
CA ARG A 3 14.81 0.77 -29.18
C ARG A 3 13.84 1.97 -29.22
N PRO A 4 12.90 2.04 -30.18
CA PRO A 4 11.97 3.14 -30.26
C PRO A 4 11.17 3.28 -28.96
N ALA A 5 10.83 4.52 -28.60
CA ALA A 5 9.99 4.77 -27.44
C ALA A 5 8.57 4.27 -27.70
N THR A 6 8.07 3.41 -26.81
CA THR A 6 6.71 2.84 -26.85
C THR A 6 5.80 3.55 -25.85
N GLY A 7 4.49 3.33 -25.93
CA GLY A 7 3.50 3.88 -24.98
C GLY A 7 2.93 5.24 -25.38
N ARG A 8 2.79 5.51 -26.68
CA ARG A 8 2.23 6.76 -27.22
C ARG A 8 0.78 6.98 -26.79
N GLU A 9 0.04 5.91 -26.54
CA GLU A 9 -1.31 5.93 -25.98
C GLU A 9 -1.40 6.57 -24.58
N PHE A 10 -0.31 6.60 -23.81
CA PHE A 10 -0.27 7.16 -22.45
C PHE A 10 0.26 8.61 -22.40
N VAL A 11 0.42 9.27 -23.55
CA VAL A 11 0.98 10.63 -23.62
C VAL A 11 0.07 11.65 -22.93
N GLU A 12 -1.24 11.60 -23.17
CA GLU A 12 -2.19 12.51 -22.52
C GLU A 12 -2.23 12.27 -21.00
N ALA A 13 -2.26 11.00 -20.57
CA ALA A 13 -2.15 10.64 -19.16
C ALA A 13 -0.85 11.17 -18.53
N ALA A 14 0.27 11.16 -19.26
CA ALA A 14 1.52 11.73 -18.78
C ALA A 14 1.45 13.25 -18.63
N LYS A 15 0.79 13.98 -19.55
CA LYS A 15 0.57 15.43 -19.43
C LYS A 15 -0.27 15.77 -18.19
N GLU A 16 -1.39 15.09 -18.02
CA GLU A 16 -2.25 15.25 -16.83
C GLU A 16 -1.50 14.93 -15.53
N LYS A 17 -0.66 13.89 -15.54
CA LYS A 17 0.13 13.51 -14.38
C LYS A 17 1.18 14.55 -14.04
N ILE A 18 1.82 15.18 -15.03
CA ILE A 18 2.79 16.25 -14.79
C ILE A 18 2.11 17.45 -14.11
N ALA A 19 0.90 17.82 -14.56
CA ALA A 19 0.15 18.93 -13.97
C ALA A 19 -0.33 18.64 -12.53
N SER A 20 -0.67 17.38 -12.22
CA SER A 20 -1.26 16.98 -10.93
C SER A 20 -0.28 16.31 -9.95
N ALA A 21 0.99 16.11 -10.34
CA ALA A 21 1.96 15.36 -9.55
C ALA A 21 2.28 16.04 -8.21
N LYS A 22 2.03 15.31 -7.11
CA LYS A 22 2.38 15.76 -5.74
C LYS A 22 3.77 15.30 -5.29
N THR A 23 4.42 14.42 -6.05
CA THR A 23 5.72 13.86 -5.70
C THR A 23 6.68 13.96 -6.88
N VAL A 24 7.95 14.20 -6.57
CA VAL A 24 9.02 14.27 -7.58
C VAL A 24 9.13 12.95 -8.35
N GLU A 25 8.90 11.81 -7.70
CA GLU A 25 8.91 10.52 -8.37
C GLU A 25 7.79 10.37 -9.40
N ALA A 26 6.57 10.83 -9.08
CA ALA A 26 5.45 10.78 -10.02
C ALA A 26 5.70 11.71 -11.22
N LEU A 27 6.22 12.92 -10.96
CA LEU A 27 6.59 13.88 -11.99
C LEU A 27 7.65 13.30 -12.94
N ARG A 28 8.75 12.78 -12.38
CA ARG A 28 9.85 12.19 -13.15
C ARG A 28 9.39 10.96 -13.94
N ALA A 29 8.46 10.16 -13.42
CA ALA A 29 7.91 9.00 -14.13
C ALA A 29 7.13 9.41 -15.38
N ALA A 30 6.28 10.44 -15.25
CA ALA A 30 5.52 10.98 -16.38
C ALA A 30 6.44 11.65 -17.41
N GLN A 31 7.43 12.44 -16.97
CA GLN A 31 8.44 13.05 -17.84
C GLN A 31 9.29 12.01 -18.59
N ALA A 32 9.64 10.88 -17.95
CA ALA A 32 10.38 9.79 -18.59
C ALA A 32 9.61 9.14 -19.76
N LEU A 33 8.28 9.25 -19.78
CA LEU A 33 7.43 8.84 -20.90
C LEU A 33 7.26 9.97 -21.93
N LEU A 34 6.90 11.16 -21.46
CA LEU A 34 6.56 12.29 -22.33
C LEU A 34 7.74 12.78 -23.17
N LEU A 35 8.91 12.95 -22.55
CA LEU A 35 10.08 13.59 -23.17
C LEU A 35 10.57 12.86 -24.44
N PRO A 36 10.73 11.53 -24.45
CA PRO A 36 11.06 10.81 -25.68
C PRO A 36 9.96 10.80 -26.74
N LEU A 37 8.69 10.81 -26.35
CA LEU A 37 7.56 10.59 -27.27
C LEU A 37 7.09 11.87 -27.96
N GLU A 38 7.05 12.99 -27.25
CA GLU A 38 6.62 14.28 -27.80
C GLU A 38 7.79 15.07 -28.39
N PHE A 39 8.96 15.01 -27.73
CA PHE A 39 10.11 15.85 -28.09
C PHE A 39 11.24 15.07 -28.79
N GLY A 40 11.04 13.78 -29.06
CA GLY A 40 12.03 12.95 -29.76
C GLY A 40 13.34 12.73 -29.00
N LEU A 41 13.36 13.00 -27.68
CA LEU A 41 14.57 12.94 -26.87
C LEU A 41 15.03 11.49 -26.68
N SER A 42 16.35 11.27 -26.73
CA SER A 42 16.92 9.98 -26.34
C SER A 42 16.71 9.70 -24.85
N LEU A 43 16.75 8.42 -24.46
CA LEU A 43 16.67 8.05 -23.04
C LEU A 43 17.83 8.63 -22.21
N GLU A 44 18.99 8.86 -22.83
CA GLU A 44 20.15 9.47 -22.16
C GLU A 44 19.92 10.95 -21.89
N GLN A 45 19.50 11.71 -22.91
CA GLN A 45 19.12 13.12 -22.75
C GLN A 45 17.97 13.27 -21.74
N THR A 46 16.96 12.41 -21.83
CA THR A 46 15.84 12.40 -20.89
C THR A 46 16.31 12.17 -19.46
N ALA A 47 17.26 11.23 -19.26
CA ALA A 47 17.81 10.95 -17.95
C ALA A 47 18.56 12.15 -17.36
N VAL A 48 19.34 12.86 -18.19
CA VAL A 48 20.01 14.11 -17.80
C VAL A 48 18.98 15.17 -17.38
N ILE A 49 17.95 15.39 -18.19
CA ILE A 49 16.90 16.41 -17.93
C ILE A 49 16.17 16.15 -16.61
N ILE A 50 15.78 14.90 -16.34
CA ILE A 50 15.05 14.55 -15.10
C ILE A 50 15.99 14.34 -13.90
N GLY A 51 17.31 14.36 -14.11
CA GLY A 51 18.35 14.21 -13.10
C GLY A 51 18.50 12.77 -12.58
N LEU A 52 18.37 11.76 -13.44
CA LEU A 52 18.46 10.33 -13.11
C LEU A 52 19.45 9.58 -14.01
N SER A 53 19.76 8.32 -13.68
CA SER A 53 20.53 7.44 -14.56
C SER A 53 19.66 6.88 -15.68
N LYS A 54 20.27 6.59 -16.85
CA LYS A 54 19.60 5.98 -18.01
C LYS A 54 18.77 4.75 -17.64
N SER A 55 19.33 3.87 -16.80
CA SER A 55 18.65 2.66 -16.33
C SER A 55 17.40 2.98 -15.50
N ARG A 56 17.50 3.93 -14.56
CA ARG A 56 16.36 4.33 -13.73
C ARG A 56 15.28 5.01 -14.56
N THR A 57 15.65 5.87 -15.51
CA THR A 57 14.73 6.53 -16.45
C THR A 57 13.95 5.51 -17.28
N GLY A 58 14.64 4.50 -17.84
CA GLY A 58 14.00 3.41 -18.57
C GLY A 58 13.02 2.61 -17.70
N LYS A 59 13.41 2.26 -16.48
CA LYS A 59 12.55 1.57 -15.51
C LYS A 59 11.32 2.39 -15.14
N LEU A 60 11.48 3.70 -14.91
CA LEU A 60 10.38 4.60 -14.61
C LEU A 60 9.38 4.68 -15.76
N ARG A 61 9.85 4.81 -17.00
CA ARG A 61 9.00 4.82 -18.20
C ARG A 61 8.17 3.53 -18.30
N THR A 62 8.81 2.36 -18.20
CA THR A 62 8.11 1.07 -18.29
C THR A 62 7.12 0.90 -17.14
N ARG A 63 7.50 1.31 -15.93
CA ARG A 63 6.62 1.26 -14.76
C ARG A 63 5.41 2.17 -14.92
N PHE A 64 5.59 3.38 -15.45
CA PHE A 64 4.50 4.30 -15.75
C PHE A 64 3.48 3.64 -16.69
N GLN A 65 3.95 3.05 -17.80
CA GLN A 65 3.08 2.32 -18.74
C GLN A 65 2.31 1.19 -18.07
N ARG A 66 2.96 0.40 -17.19
CA ARG A 66 2.29 -0.67 -16.45
C ARG A 66 1.22 -0.17 -15.49
N ILE A 67 1.44 0.98 -14.86
CA ILE A 67 0.47 1.59 -13.96
C ILE A 67 -0.75 2.08 -14.74
N GLU A 68 -0.53 2.80 -15.84
CA GLU A 68 -1.62 3.29 -16.68
C GLU A 68 -2.37 2.16 -17.40
N ALA A 69 -1.68 1.07 -17.77
CA ALA A 69 -2.31 -0.16 -18.27
C ALA A 69 -3.02 -1.00 -17.19
N GLY A 70 -3.01 -0.57 -15.93
CA GLY A 70 -3.62 -1.30 -14.80
C GLY A 70 -2.87 -2.57 -14.37
N ALA A 71 -1.73 -2.89 -15.00
CA ALA A 71 -0.91 -4.06 -14.68
C ALA A 71 -0.11 -3.92 -13.37
N GLU A 72 0.10 -2.68 -12.89
CA GLU A 72 0.75 -2.42 -11.61
C GLU A 72 -0.01 -1.36 -10.79
N GLN A 73 -0.32 -1.68 -9.53
CA GLN A 73 -0.96 -0.73 -8.63
C GLN A 73 0.08 0.13 -7.88
N VAL A 74 -0.19 1.42 -7.74
CA VAL A 74 0.67 2.33 -6.97
C VAL A 74 0.55 2.03 -5.49
N LYS A 75 1.57 1.38 -4.92
CA LYS A 75 1.64 1.11 -3.48
C LYS A 75 2.15 2.34 -2.73
N THR A 76 1.39 2.80 -1.73
CA THR A 76 1.86 3.85 -0.81
C THR A 76 2.80 3.25 0.22
N LYS A 77 3.81 4.01 0.69
CA LYS A 77 4.72 3.56 1.77
C LYS A 77 3.98 3.05 3.01
N LYS A 78 2.86 3.70 3.36
CA LYS A 78 1.99 3.32 4.50
C LYS A 78 1.25 1.99 4.29
N GLY A 79 1.15 1.50 3.05
CA GLY A 79 0.54 0.21 2.72
C GLY A 79 1.55 -0.90 2.46
N LEU A 80 2.85 -0.63 2.54
CA LEU A 80 3.88 -1.64 2.33
C LEU A 80 3.99 -2.54 3.57
N ARG A 81 3.84 -3.85 3.36
CA ARG A 81 4.01 -4.90 4.37
C ARG A 81 5.37 -5.59 4.22
N ASN A 82 6.43 -4.81 3.98
CA ASN A 82 7.76 -5.33 3.64
C ASN A 82 8.40 -6.18 4.76
N HIS A 83 7.96 -5.99 6.00
CA HIS A 83 8.38 -6.77 7.17
C HIS A 83 7.22 -7.53 7.82
N ALA A 84 6.14 -7.79 7.06
CA ALA A 84 5.07 -8.63 7.58
C ALA A 84 5.57 -10.06 7.71
N ARG A 85 5.27 -10.67 8.86
CA ARG A 85 5.67 -12.04 9.20
C ARG A 85 4.68 -13.10 8.70
N MET A 86 3.49 -12.66 8.30
CA MET A 86 2.38 -13.48 7.82
C MET A 86 1.62 -12.73 6.72
N SER A 87 0.91 -13.43 5.85
CA SER A 87 -0.05 -12.83 4.90
C SER A 87 -1.26 -12.23 5.62
N LEU A 88 -2.20 -11.57 4.92
CA LEU A 88 -3.41 -11.06 5.60
C LEU A 88 -4.32 -12.24 6.00
N ASP A 89 -4.43 -13.23 5.12
CA ASP A 89 -5.30 -14.38 5.32
C ASP A 89 -4.79 -15.29 6.44
N GLU A 90 -3.46 -15.49 6.51
CA GLU A 90 -2.83 -16.20 7.63
C GLU A 90 -3.08 -15.51 8.97
N GLU A 91 -2.99 -14.17 9.01
CA GLU A 91 -3.31 -13.43 10.24
C GLU A 91 -4.77 -13.57 10.65
N VAL A 92 -5.71 -13.62 9.70
CA VAL A 92 -7.13 -13.86 9.98
C VAL A 92 -7.34 -15.26 10.56
N GLN A 93 -6.73 -16.28 9.95
CA GLN A 93 -6.80 -17.65 10.45
C GLN A 93 -6.18 -17.79 11.84
N PHE A 94 -5.04 -17.15 12.07
CA PHE A 94 -4.38 -17.09 13.37
C PHE A 94 -5.26 -16.43 14.44
N LEU A 95 -5.94 -15.33 14.11
CA LEU A 95 -6.78 -14.61 15.06
C LEU A 95 -8.14 -15.27 15.33
N ALA A 96 -8.67 -16.07 14.39
CA ALA A 96 -9.98 -16.69 14.49
C ALA A 96 -10.27 -17.40 15.84
N PRO A 97 -9.40 -18.29 16.37
CA PRO A 97 -9.67 -18.95 17.65
C PRO A 97 -9.75 -17.97 18.82
N PHE A 98 -8.85 -16.98 18.86
CA PHE A 98 -8.81 -15.98 19.94
C PHE A 98 -10.00 -15.03 19.88
N VAL A 99 -10.47 -14.68 18.67
CA VAL A 99 -11.66 -13.85 18.48
C VAL A 99 -12.91 -14.60 18.96
N THR A 100 -13.06 -15.88 18.61
CA THR A 100 -14.18 -16.71 19.07
C THR A 100 -14.21 -16.83 20.59
N GLN A 101 -13.05 -17.06 21.22
CA GLN A 101 -12.95 -17.10 22.68
C GLN A 101 -13.27 -15.74 23.31
N ALA A 102 -12.75 -14.65 22.76
CA ALA A 102 -13.00 -13.30 23.25
C ALA A 102 -14.45 -12.84 23.07
N GLN A 103 -15.18 -13.35 22.07
CA GLN A 103 -16.62 -13.11 21.94
C GLN A 103 -17.41 -13.76 23.08
N ALA A 104 -16.97 -14.92 23.56
CA ALA A 104 -17.63 -15.61 24.68
C ALA A 104 -17.28 -14.99 26.04
N THR A 105 -16.03 -14.57 26.26
CA THR A 105 -15.55 -14.06 27.54
C THR A 105 -15.55 -12.53 27.65
N GLY A 106 -15.70 -11.83 26.52
CA GLY A 106 -15.57 -10.37 26.41
C GLY A 106 -14.13 -9.85 26.51
N VAL A 107 -13.13 -10.72 26.68
CA VAL A 107 -11.73 -10.33 26.91
C VAL A 107 -10.80 -11.09 25.98
N LEU A 108 -9.93 -10.36 25.28
CA LEU A 108 -8.89 -10.95 24.44
C LEU A 108 -7.64 -11.28 25.28
N PRO A 109 -7.15 -12.53 25.32
CA PRO A 109 -5.98 -12.89 26.09
C PRO A 109 -4.69 -12.45 25.37
N ILE A 110 -4.27 -11.19 25.59
CA ILE A 110 -3.12 -10.56 24.90
C ILE A 110 -1.81 -11.32 25.14
N HIS A 111 -1.59 -11.84 26.35
CA HIS A 111 -0.37 -12.58 26.70
C HIS A 111 -0.27 -13.93 25.99
N GLU A 112 -1.37 -14.69 25.92
CA GLU A 112 -1.44 -15.97 25.20
C GLU A 112 -1.28 -15.76 23.70
N LEU A 113 -1.95 -14.75 23.16
CA LEU A 113 -1.86 -14.38 21.75
C LEU A 113 -0.44 -13.96 21.36
N LYS A 114 0.28 -13.26 22.25
CA LYS A 114 1.70 -12.96 22.07
C LYS A 114 2.54 -14.23 22.03
N ALA A 115 2.35 -15.15 22.98
CA ALA A 115 3.13 -16.38 23.06
C ALA A 115 2.90 -17.31 21.86
N GLU A 116 1.66 -17.42 21.37
CA GLU A 116 1.35 -18.16 20.14
C GLU A 116 1.98 -17.47 18.91
N LEU A 117 1.89 -16.13 18.83
CA LEU A 117 2.51 -15.39 17.73
C LEU A 117 4.04 -15.59 17.69
N GLU A 118 4.71 -15.59 18.85
CA GLU A 118 6.15 -15.87 18.96
C GLU A 118 6.49 -17.29 18.50
N ARG A 119 5.63 -18.28 18.81
CA ARG A 119 5.78 -19.66 18.32
C ARG A 119 5.61 -19.78 16.81
N CYS A 120 4.58 -19.17 16.23
CA CYS A 120 4.34 -19.22 14.79
C CYS A 120 5.44 -18.51 13.98
N VAL A 121 5.96 -17.40 14.51
CA VAL A 121 7.00 -16.59 13.84
C VAL A 121 8.41 -17.16 14.07
N GLY A 122 8.61 -17.96 15.12
CA GLY A 122 9.91 -18.53 15.47
C GLY A 122 10.88 -17.51 16.10
N GLY A 123 10.36 -16.46 16.76
CA GLY A 123 11.19 -15.41 17.34
C GLY A 123 10.41 -14.48 18.27
N SER A 124 11.14 -13.67 19.04
CA SER A 124 10.51 -12.72 19.96
C SER A 124 9.76 -11.62 19.22
N VAL A 125 8.60 -11.26 19.76
CA VAL A 125 7.70 -10.27 19.20
C VAL A 125 7.41 -9.21 20.25
N SER A 126 7.52 -7.94 19.88
CA SER A 126 7.15 -6.84 20.78
C SER A 126 5.63 -6.78 20.99
N THR A 127 5.20 -6.31 22.16
CA THR A 127 3.77 -6.10 22.45
C THR A 127 3.12 -5.13 21.45
N SER A 128 3.88 -4.15 20.93
CA SER A 128 3.39 -3.22 19.91
C SER A 128 3.04 -3.93 18.59
N THR A 129 3.74 -5.00 18.22
CA THR A 129 3.40 -5.83 17.05
C THR A 129 2.04 -6.51 17.23
N VAL A 130 1.76 -7.02 18.44
CA VAL A 130 0.46 -7.62 18.78
C VAL A 130 -0.65 -6.58 18.65
N TYR A 131 -0.48 -5.39 19.23
CA TYR A 131 -1.47 -4.32 19.09
C TYR A 131 -1.62 -3.84 17.64
N GLN A 132 -0.54 -3.79 16.85
CA GLN A 132 -0.62 -3.47 15.42
C GLN A 132 -1.35 -4.54 14.62
N LEU A 133 -1.18 -5.83 14.94
CA LEU A 133 -1.96 -6.93 14.37
C LEU A 133 -3.44 -6.71 14.64
N LEU A 134 -3.83 -6.51 15.90
CA LEU A 134 -5.22 -6.27 16.28
C LEU A 134 -5.79 -5.01 15.61
N ARG A 135 -5.02 -3.92 15.56
CA ARG A 135 -5.42 -2.68 14.90
C ARG A 135 -5.69 -2.85 13.41
N ARG A 136 -4.91 -3.68 12.72
CA ARG A 136 -5.08 -3.94 11.28
C ARG A 136 -6.37 -4.69 10.97
N HIS A 137 -6.80 -5.55 11.90
CA HIS A 137 -8.01 -6.35 11.80
C HIS A 137 -9.22 -5.75 12.52
N GLY A 138 -9.09 -4.54 13.08
CA GLY A 138 -10.19 -3.80 13.72
C GLY A 138 -10.47 -4.17 15.18
N TRP A 139 -9.64 -5.01 15.80
CA TRP A 139 -9.86 -5.56 17.14
C TRP A 139 -9.27 -4.75 18.30
N SER A 140 -8.69 -3.56 18.04
CA SER A 140 -8.11 -2.72 19.09
C SER A 140 -9.10 -2.29 20.17
N LYS A 141 -10.40 -2.20 19.85
CA LYS A 141 -11.44 -1.87 20.83
C LYS A 141 -11.59 -2.99 21.87
N LEU A 142 -11.65 -4.25 21.44
CA LEU A 142 -11.73 -5.40 22.36
C LEU A 142 -10.48 -5.60 23.21
N ALA A 143 -9.33 -5.09 22.78
CA ALA A 143 -8.11 -5.08 23.60
C ALA A 143 -8.13 -4.03 24.72
N HIS A 144 -9.09 -3.09 24.72
CA HIS A 144 -9.16 -1.95 25.65
C HIS A 144 -10.48 -1.81 26.41
N HIS A 145 -11.45 -2.72 26.24
CA HIS A 145 -12.70 -2.64 26.99
C HIS A 145 -12.66 -3.45 28.29
N VAL A 146 -12.34 -2.72 29.38
CA VAL A 146 -13.11 -2.84 30.63
C VAL A 146 -14.58 -2.57 30.29
N LYS A 147 -15.46 -3.50 30.67
CA LYS A 147 -16.93 -3.49 30.57
C LYS A 147 -17.55 -2.15 30.12
N THR A 148 -18.04 -2.12 28.88
CA THR A 148 -19.37 -1.54 28.56
C THR A 148 -19.76 -1.91 27.12
N ASP A 149 -20.92 -2.54 27.05
CA ASP A 149 -21.83 -2.73 25.92
C ASP A 149 -21.38 -3.50 24.67
N ALA A 150 -21.89 -4.73 24.63
CA ALA A 150 -22.04 -5.55 23.45
C ALA A 150 -22.92 -4.83 22.41
N THR A 151 -22.34 -4.48 21.26
CA THR A 151 -23.10 -4.46 20.01
C THR A 151 -22.18 -4.57 18.79
N ALA A 152 -22.38 -5.67 18.06
CA ALA A 152 -22.09 -5.91 16.64
C ALA A 152 -20.68 -5.58 16.11
N VAL A 153 -19.88 -6.63 15.88
CA VAL A 153 -18.69 -6.55 15.00
C VAL A 153 -18.92 -7.47 13.79
N HIS A 154 -19.54 -6.93 12.75
CA HIS A 154 -19.23 -7.37 11.40
C HIS A 154 -17.82 -6.85 11.05
N PRO A 155 -16.98 -7.65 10.36
CA PRO A 155 -15.72 -7.14 9.83
C PRO A 155 -16.05 -6.00 8.85
N PRO A 156 -15.53 -4.77 9.04
CA PRO A 156 -15.83 -3.69 8.14
C PRO A 156 -15.22 -3.98 6.77
N GLN A 157 -16.09 -4.24 5.79
CA GLN A 157 -15.74 -4.10 4.38
C GLN A 157 -15.20 -2.68 4.18
N ARG A 158 -14.00 -2.55 3.61
CA ARG A 158 -13.43 -1.25 3.25
C ARG A 158 -14.24 -0.64 2.10
N THR A 159 -15.34 0.01 2.43
CA THR A 159 -16.02 0.92 1.51
C THR A 159 -15.24 2.23 1.50
N GLY A 160 -14.57 2.51 0.38
CA GLY A 160 -13.99 3.81 0.11
C GLY A 160 -15.09 4.83 -0.10
N GLN A 161 -15.46 5.57 0.95
CA GLN A 161 -16.33 6.75 0.80
C GLN A 161 -15.48 8.02 0.83
N LYS A 162 -15.32 8.61 -0.37
CA LYS A 162 -15.05 10.03 -0.58
C LYS A 162 -16.12 10.83 0.18
N LYS A 163 -15.74 11.55 1.22
CA LYS A 163 -16.52 12.71 1.68
C LYS A 163 -16.06 13.93 0.87
N ASN A 164 -16.79 14.21 -0.21
CA ASN A 164 -16.92 15.58 -0.68
C ASN A 164 -18.06 16.19 0.14
N ASN A 165 -17.79 17.25 0.90
CA ASN A 165 -18.82 18.11 1.46
C ASN A 165 -18.82 19.42 0.66
N PRO A 166 -20.00 19.99 0.34
CA PRO A 166 -20.14 21.17 -0.49
C PRO A 166 -19.96 22.48 0.31
N GLU A 167 -19.66 23.53 -0.46
CA GLU A 167 -19.79 24.98 -0.27
C GLU A 167 -20.04 25.56 1.14
N ALA A 168 -19.10 26.42 1.54
CA ALA A 168 -19.34 27.79 2.01
C ALA A 168 -18.14 28.66 1.64
#